data_AF-A0A2N2GR11-F1
#
_entry.id   AF-A0A2N2GR11-F1
#
_cell.length_a   1.000
_cell.length_b   1.000
_cell.length_c   1.000
_cell.angle_alpha   90.00
_cell.angle_beta   90.00
_cell.angle_gamma   90.00
#
_symmetry.space_group_name_H-M   'P 1'
#
loop_
_entity.id
_entity.type
_entity.pdbx_description
1 polymer ?
#
loop_
_entity_poly.entity_id
_entity_poly.type
_entity_poly.pdbx_seq_one_letter_code
_entity_poly.pdbx_strand_id
1 'polypeptide(L)'
;MKHFALSLAALLLIPVLSNQASGAPKTRYDATTQTCRVLDDGPLEWESRPWGEGGKLFKDVCKGCHSRTNDKGAPFLWVESKNSTGWNRIFETRSPKCAKQGAWDGITLEQQLKLNDYLYRWAANSLDRNDSC
;
A
#
# COMPACT_ATOMS: atom_id res chain seq x y z
N MET A 1 49.87 -8.51 -31.21
CA MET A 1 48.96 -7.55 -30.53
C MET A 1 47.67 -7.30 -31.34
N LYS A 2 46.95 -8.35 -31.78
CA LYS A 2 45.64 -8.22 -32.45
C LYS A 2 44.58 -9.19 -31.91
N HIS A 3 44.96 -10.23 -31.16
CA HIS A 3 44.04 -11.17 -30.54
C HIS A 3 43.65 -10.83 -29.08
N PHE A 4 44.36 -9.90 -28.44
CA PHE A 4 44.02 -9.44 -27.08
C PHE A 4 42.92 -8.36 -27.05
N ALA A 5 42.67 -7.68 -28.16
CA ALA A 5 41.66 -6.62 -28.25
C ALA A 5 40.23 -7.16 -28.47
N LEU A 6 40.10 -8.42 -28.93
CA LEU A 6 38.80 -9.03 -29.24
C LEU A 6 38.12 -9.68 -28.02
N SER A 7 38.89 -10.04 -26.99
CA SER A 7 38.34 -10.65 -25.77
C SER A 7 37.78 -9.64 -24.76
N LEU A 8 38.19 -8.36 -24.86
CA LEU A 8 37.72 -7.31 -23.95
C LEU A 8 36.39 -6.68 -24.40
N ALA A 9 36.04 -6.82 -25.69
CA ALA A 9 34.78 -6.32 -26.24
C ALA A 9 33.59 -7.24 -25.94
N ALA A 10 33.82 -8.50 -25.57
CA ALA A 10 32.76 -9.47 -25.25
C ALA A 10 32.25 -9.37 -23.79
N LEU A 11 32.98 -8.70 -22.90
CA LEU A 11 32.64 -8.60 -21.46
C LEU A 11 31.83 -7.35 -21.08
N LEU A 12 31.61 -6.42 -22.01
CA LEU A 12 30.86 -5.18 -21.75
C LEU A 12 29.38 -5.25 -22.19
N LEU A 13 28.90 -6.42 -22.62
CA LEU A 13 27.54 -6.62 -23.15
C LEU A 13 26.61 -7.37 -22.20
N ILE A 14 26.88 -7.34 -20.89
CA ILE A 14 25.89 -7.72 -19.89
C ILE A 14 25.52 -6.46 -19.09
N PRO A 15 24.67 -5.55 -19.63
CA PRO A 15 23.76 -4.89 -18.71
C PRO A 15 22.86 -6.03 -18.23
N VAL A 16 23.22 -6.63 -17.10
CA VAL A 16 22.33 -7.51 -16.37
C VAL A 16 21.12 -6.64 -16.12
N LEU A 17 20.06 -6.92 -16.89
CA LEU A 17 18.70 -6.49 -16.69
C LEU A 17 18.35 -6.87 -15.26
N SER A 18 18.71 -6.00 -14.32
CA SER A 18 18.13 -6.00 -13.00
C SER A 18 16.71 -5.57 -13.26
N ASN A 19 15.86 -6.56 -13.57
CA ASN A 19 14.44 -6.45 -13.34
C ASN A 19 14.31 -6.10 -11.87
N GLN A 20 14.25 -4.81 -11.57
CA GLN A 20 13.63 -4.38 -10.34
C GLN A 20 12.18 -4.80 -10.51
N ALA A 21 11.90 -6.06 -10.13
CA ALA A 21 10.56 -6.59 -10.02
C ALA A 21 9.87 -5.74 -8.95
N SER A 22 9.32 -4.65 -9.44
CA SER A 22 8.63 -3.60 -8.73
C SER A 22 7.25 -4.14 -8.45
N GLY A 23 7.07 -4.69 -7.25
CA GLY A 23 5.85 -5.35 -6.83
C GLY A 23 5.26 -4.62 -5.63
N ALA A 24 3.93 -4.54 -5.59
CA ALA A 24 3.17 -4.13 -4.42
C ALA A 24 3.65 -4.89 -3.16
N PRO A 25 3.53 -4.30 -1.95
CA PRO A 25 3.88 -5.00 -0.72
C PRO A 25 3.16 -6.34 -0.63
N LYS A 26 3.93 -7.38 -0.30
CA LYS A 26 3.44 -8.76 -0.20
C LYS A 26 2.83 -9.05 1.15
N THR A 27 3.32 -8.38 2.18
CA THR A 27 2.91 -8.59 3.56
C THR A 27 2.82 -7.26 4.29
N ARG A 28 2.07 -7.22 5.39
CA ARG A 28 1.98 -6.06 6.29
C ARG A 28 1.83 -6.54 7.74
N TYR A 29 2.65 -6.00 8.64
CA TYR A 29 2.44 -6.22 10.07
C TYR A 29 1.31 -5.32 10.58
N ASP A 30 0.32 -5.93 11.24
CA ASP A 30 -0.76 -5.22 11.92
C ASP A 30 -0.52 -5.24 13.43
N ALA A 31 -0.29 -4.06 14.02
CA ALA A 31 -0.05 -3.93 15.46
C ALA A 31 -1.31 -4.15 16.30
N THR A 32 -2.51 -3.98 15.72
CA THR A 32 -3.79 -4.16 16.43
C THR A 32 -4.05 -5.64 16.70
N THR A 33 -3.82 -6.48 15.70
CA THR A 33 -4.00 -7.94 15.81
C THR A 33 -2.72 -8.69 16.11
N GLN A 34 -1.56 -8.02 16.10
CA GLN A 34 -0.22 -8.61 16.25
C GLN A 34 0.07 -9.70 15.22
N THR A 35 -0.40 -9.54 13.98
CA THR A 35 -0.23 -10.53 12.91
C THR A 35 0.43 -9.94 11.68
N CYS A 36 1.21 -10.77 10.98
CA CYS A 36 1.68 -10.47 9.63
C CYS A 36 0.58 -10.92 8.65
N ARG A 37 0.02 -9.97 7.91
CA ARG A 37 -1.06 -10.20 6.93
C ARG A 37 -0.45 -10.39 5.56
N VAL A 38 -0.80 -11.47 4.87
CA VAL A 38 -0.33 -11.80 3.52
C VAL A 38 -1.27 -11.17 2.50
N LEU A 39 -0.74 -10.32 1.62
CA LEU A 39 -1.49 -9.49 0.67
C LEU A 39 -1.26 -9.90 -0.79
N ASP A 40 -0.32 -10.80 -1.06
CA ASP A 40 -0.02 -11.31 -2.40
C ASP A 40 -0.57 -12.72 -2.67
N ASP A 41 -1.29 -13.30 -1.71
CA ASP A 41 -1.93 -14.62 -1.84
C ASP A 41 -3.25 -14.70 -1.05
N GLY A 42 -4.07 -15.69 -1.40
CA GLY A 42 -5.33 -16.01 -0.71
C GLY A 42 -6.40 -14.92 -0.81
N PRO A 43 -7.39 -14.92 0.09
CA PRO A 43 -8.50 -13.97 0.03
C PRO A 43 -8.06 -12.50 0.12
N LEU A 44 -7.04 -12.20 0.93
CA LEU A 44 -6.55 -10.83 1.11
C LEU A 44 -5.87 -10.26 -0.13
N GLU A 45 -5.35 -11.11 -1.01
CA GLU A 45 -4.90 -10.70 -2.34
C GLU A 45 -6.03 -9.98 -3.07
N TRP A 46 -7.21 -10.59 -3.15
CA TRP A 46 -8.39 -10.00 -3.79
C TRP A 46 -8.95 -8.82 -3.00
N GLU A 47 -9.10 -8.97 -1.69
CA GLU A 47 -9.75 -7.95 -0.85
C GLU A 47 -8.95 -6.64 -0.74
N SER A 48 -7.63 -6.70 -0.95
CA SER A 48 -6.74 -5.53 -0.98
C SER A 48 -6.59 -4.91 -2.39
N ARG A 49 -7.36 -5.33 -3.40
CA ARG A 49 -7.40 -4.68 -4.73
C ARG A 49 -8.37 -3.49 -4.76
N PRO A 50 -8.25 -2.58 -5.76
CA PRO A 50 -9.20 -1.48 -5.95
C PRO A 50 -10.68 -1.88 -6.12
N TRP A 51 -10.95 -3.12 -6.50
CA TRP A 51 -12.28 -3.71 -6.65
C TRP A 51 -12.66 -4.67 -5.50
N GLY A 52 -11.73 -4.99 -4.61
CA GLY A 52 -11.97 -5.74 -3.39
C GLY A 52 -12.66 -4.90 -2.31
N GLU A 53 -12.97 -5.51 -1.17
CA GLU A 53 -13.65 -4.83 -0.06
C GLU A 53 -12.86 -3.63 0.46
N GLY A 54 -11.53 -3.69 0.58
CA GLY A 54 -10.72 -2.55 1.02
C GLY A 54 -10.85 -1.33 0.10
N GLY A 55 -10.83 -1.55 -1.21
CA GLY A 55 -11.03 -0.50 -2.22
C GLY A 55 -12.45 0.09 -2.22
N LYS A 56 -13.47 -0.74 -1.95
CA LYS A 56 -14.85 -0.29 -1.77
C LYS A 56 -15.00 0.56 -0.51
N LEU A 57 -14.48 0.10 0.62
CA LEU A 57 -14.49 0.84 1.89
C LEU A 57 -13.80 2.20 1.76
N PHE A 58 -12.71 2.30 1.00
CA PHE A 58 -12.06 3.58 0.77
C PHE A 58 -13.00 4.58 0.06
N LYS A 59 -13.71 4.12 -0.98
CA LYS A 59 -14.67 4.94 -1.72
C LYS A 59 -15.88 5.32 -0.86
N ASP A 60 -16.43 4.36 -0.12
CA ASP A 60 -17.70 4.54 0.58
C ASP A 60 -17.51 5.29 1.90
N VAL A 61 -16.44 5.02 2.63
CA VAL A 61 -16.19 5.58 3.96
C VAL A 61 -15.29 6.80 3.89
N CYS A 62 -14.14 6.70 3.22
CA CYS A 62 -13.15 7.79 3.24
C CYS A 62 -13.50 8.89 2.24
N LYS A 63 -13.85 8.53 0.99
CA LYS A 63 -14.10 9.52 -0.07
C LYS A 63 -15.39 10.32 0.12
N GLY A 64 -16.33 9.85 0.95
CA GLY A 64 -17.51 10.64 1.36
C GLY A 64 -17.15 11.94 2.09
N CYS A 65 -16.02 11.95 2.82
CA CYS A 65 -15.48 13.17 3.42
C CYS A 65 -14.34 13.77 2.59
N HIS A 66 -13.51 12.95 1.95
CA HIS A 66 -12.28 13.39 1.31
C HIS A 66 -12.36 13.50 -0.22
N SER A 67 -13.49 13.94 -0.77
CA SER A 67 -13.65 14.25 -2.19
C SER A 67 -13.05 15.62 -2.53
N ARG A 68 -12.82 15.91 -3.82
CA ARG A 68 -12.29 17.23 -4.26
C ARG A 68 -13.25 18.38 -3.97
N THR A 69 -14.55 18.08 -3.90
CA THR A 69 -15.64 19.03 -3.77
C THR A 69 -16.37 18.85 -2.44
N ASN A 70 -15.70 18.32 -1.42
CA ASN A 70 -16.33 18.12 -0.12
C ASN A 70 -16.64 19.46 0.56
N ASP A 71 -17.71 19.47 1.32
CA ASP A 71 -18.22 20.59 2.12
C ASP A 71 -17.75 20.54 3.59
N LYS A 72 -16.94 19.53 3.94
CA LYS A 72 -16.54 19.21 5.32
C LYS A 72 -15.20 19.84 5.72
N GLY A 73 -14.59 20.60 4.82
CA GLY A 73 -13.26 21.18 5.01
C GLY A 73 -12.15 20.13 5.10
N ALA A 74 -12.42 18.88 4.72
CA ALA A 74 -11.44 17.82 4.77
C ALA A 74 -10.50 17.92 3.56
N PRO A 75 -9.19 17.70 3.70
CA PRO A 75 -8.29 17.70 2.56
C PRO A 75 -8.66 16.56 1.60
N PHE A 76 -8.46 16.78 0.29
CA PHE A 76 -8.59 15.70 -0.68
C PHE A 76 -7.66 14.54 -0.31
N LEU A 77 -8.20 13.32 -0.35
CA LEU A 77 -7.46 12.11 -0.01
C LEU A 77 -7.48 11.13 -1.19
N TRP A 78 -6.31 10.60 -1.51
CA TRP A 78 -6.12 9.52 -2.46
C TRP A 78 -5.22 8.45 -1.83
N VAL A 79 -5.12 7.26 -2.43
CA VAL A 79 -4.38 6.15 -1.79
C VAL A 79 -2.89 6.46 -1.63
N GLU A 80 -2.33 7.23 -2.56
CA GLU A 80 -0.94 7.69 -2.55
C GLU A 80 -0.74 8.95 -1.69
N SER A 81 -1.75 9.40 -0.94
CA SER A 81 -1.58 10.55 -0.02
C SER A 81 -0.65 10.26 1.15
N LYS A 82 -0.27 8.98 1.35
CA LYS A 82 0.69 8.53 2.36
C LYS A 82 1.50 7.35 1.81
N ASN A 83 2.65 7.09 2.43
CA ASN A 83 3.39 5.85 2.26
C ASN A 83 2.75 4.71 3.08
N SER A 84 3.16 3.47 2.85
CA SER A 84 2.58 2.27 3.46
C SER A 84 2.62 2.35 4.99
N THR A 85 3.79 2.69 5.55
CA THR A 85 3.99 2.86 6.99
C THR A 85 3.12 3.99 7.58
N GLY A 86 2.93 5.08 6.84
CA GLY A 86 2.06 6.19 7.23
C GLY A 86 0.59 5.82 7.29
N TRP A 87 0.11 4.98 6.36
CA TRP A 87 -1.22 4.39 6.45
C TRP A 87 -1.32 3.45 7.65
N ASN A 88 -0.36 2.55 7.82
CA ASN A 88 -0.39 1.58 8.90
C ASN A 88 -0.48 2.26 10.28
N ARG A 89 0.34 3.29 10.48
CA ARG A 89 0.36 4.10 11.72
C ARG A 89 -0.98 4.77 12.00
N ILE A 90 -1.72 5.19 10.97
CA ILE A 90 -3.02 5.82 11.15
C ILE A 90 -4.04 4.85 11.73
N PHE A 91 -4.05 3.60 11.26
CA PHE A 91 -4.96 2.58 11.78
C PHE A 91 -4.55 2.14 13.18
N GLU A 92 -3.25 1.97 13.44
CA GLU A 92 -2.71 1.64 14.76
C GLU A 92 -3.06 2.71 15.81
N THR A 93 -2.78 3.98 15.50
CA THR A 93 -2.89 5.07 16.49
C THR A 93 -4.24 5.78 16.48
N ARG A 94 -5.11 5.46 15.51
CA ARG A 94 -6.33 6.21 15.19
C ARG A 94 -6.07 7.71 15.14
N SER A 95 -4.93 8.15 14.59
CA SER A 95 -4.47 9.54 14.72
C SER A 95 -5.42 10.61 14.14
N PRO A 96 -6.15 10.40 13.02
CA PRO A 96 -7.07 11.40 12.51
C PRO A 96 -8.20 11.71 13.49
N LYS A 97 -8.55 12.99 13.62
CA LYS A 97 -9.63 13.45 14.51
C LYS A 97 -10.94 12.69 14.26
N CYS A 98 -11.30 12.44 13.00
CA CYS A 98 -12.52 11.70 12.65
C CYS A 98 -12.50 10.26 13.19
N ALA A 99 -11.37 9.56 13.10
CA ALA A 99 -11.21 8.22 13.64
C ALA A 99 -11.37 8.20 15.18
N LYS A 100 -10.82 9.20 15.88
CA LYS A 100 -10.98 9.37 17.34
C LYS A 100 -12.41 9.72 17.77
N GLN A 101 -13.17 10.36 16.88
CA GLN A 101 -14.55 10.79 17.12
C GLN A 101 -15.59 9.79 16.63
N GLY A 102 -15.18 8.55 16.33
CA GLY A 102 -16.10 7.46 16.01
C GLY A 102 -16.57 7.41 14.57
N ALA A 103 -16.01 8.22 13.65
CA ALA A 103 -16.35 8.12 12.22
C ALA A 103 -16.04 6.73 11.62
N TRP A 104 -15.20 5.95 12.29
CA TRP A 104 -14.84 4.58 11.90
C TRP A 104 -15.66 3.51 12.63
N ASP A 105 -16.49 3.89 13.60
CA ASP A 105 -17.34 2.93 14.34
C ASP A 105 -18.48 2.37 13.46
N GLY A 106 -18.70 2.98 12.28
CA GLY A 106 -19.61 2.46 11.26
C GLY A 106 -19.08 1.25 10.49
N ILE A 107 -17.82 0.83 10.71
CA ILE A 107 -17.23 -0.37 10.09
C ILE A 107 -16.56 -1.27 11.12
N THR A 108 -16.67 -2.58 10.92
CA THR A 108 -16.10 -3.60 11.80
C THR A 108 -14.57 -3.56 11.81
N LEU A 109 -13.95 -4.18 12.81
CA LEU A 109 -12.48 -4.31 12.84
C LEU A 109 -11.95 -4.99 11.57
N GLU A 110 -12.59 -6.06 11.10
CA GLU A 110 -12.14 -6.75 9.87
C GLU A 110 -12.21 -5.84 8.64
N GLN A 111 -13.23 -4.99 8.55
CA GLN A 111 -13.33 -3.98 7.50
C GLN A 111 -12.23 -2.92 7.63
N GLN A 112 -11.91 -2.47 8.86
CA GLN A 112 -10.79 -1.56 9.09
C GLN A 112 -9.45 -2.20 8.67
N LEU A 113 -9.24 -3.49 8.95
CA LEU A 113 -8.05 -4.23 8.54
C LEU A 113 -7.94 -4.30 7.02
N LYS A 114 -9.01 -4.68 6.31
CA LYS A 114 -9.04 -4.76 4.84
C LYS A 114 -8.86 -3.38 4.19
N LEU A 115 -9.43 -2.33 4.77
CA LEU A 115 -9.21 -0.95 4.33
C LEU A 115 -7.73 -0.57 4.48
N ASN A 116 -7.10 -0.88 5.61
CA ASN A 116 -5.68 -0.63 5.81
C ASN A 116 -4.81 -1.47 4.86
N ASP A 117 -5.15 -2.74 4.62
CA ASP A 117 -4.46 -3.61 3.66
C ASP A 117 -4.46 -3.00 2.26
N TYR A 118 -5.62 -2.49 1.80
CA TYR A 118 -5.74 -1.77 0.53
C TYR A 118 -4.88 -0.49 0.52
N LEU A 119 -5.01 0.37 1.53
CA LEU A 119 -4.28 1.65 1.58
C LEU A 119 -2.76 1.45 1.69
N TYR A 120 -2.32 0.46 2.44
CA TYR A 120 -0.92 0.07 2.55
C TYR A 120 -0.38 -0.44 1.21
N ARG A 121 -1.11 -1.37 0.56
CA ARG A 121 -0.67 -2.00 -0.69
C ARG A 121 -0.55 -1.02 -1.85
N TRP A 122 -1.39 0.01 -1.88
CA TRP A 122 -1.45 1.00 -2.97
C TRP A 122 -0.98 2.39 -2.54
N ALA A 123 -0.15 2.44 -1.50
CA ALA A 123 0.45 3.67 -1.00
C ALA A 123 1.41 4.32 -2.02
N ALA A 124 1.90 5.53 -1.71
CA ALA A 124 2.83 6.28 -2.55
C ALA A 124 4.13 5.51 -2.88
N ASN A 125 4.57 4.65 -1.96
CA ASN A 125 5.75 3.80 -2.10
C ASN A 125 5.36 2.32 -2.27
N SER A 126 4.20 2.03 -2.84
CA SER A 126 3.74 0.65 -3.11
C SER A 126 4.73 -0.18 -3.94
N LEU A 127 5.69 0.44 -4.61
CA LEU A 127 6.71 -0.26 -5.38
C LEU A 127 8.01 -0.54 -4.59
N ASP A 128 8.08 -0.12 -3.33
CA ASP A 128 9.23 -0.35 -2.46
C ASP A 128 9.21 -1.79 -1.91
N ARG A 129 10.24 -2.57 -2.26
CA ARG A 129 10.37 -3.99 -1.88
C ARG A 129 10.73 -4.20 -0.41
N ASN A 130 11.13 -3.16 0.31
CA ASN A 130 11.55 -3.27 1.72
C ASN A 130 10.37 -3.18 2.70
N ASP A 131 9.17 -2.88 2.22
CA ASP A 131 7.94 -2.82 3.03
C ASP A 131 7.32 -4.23 3.14
N SER A 132 7.96 -5.11 3.90
CA SER A 132 7.43 -6.45 4.24
C SER A 132 7.69 -6.80 5.70
N CYS A 133 6.74 -7.53 6.31
CA CYS A 133 7.01 -8.41 7.43
C CYS A 133 7.34 -9.82 6.92
#